data_AF-A0AAE9KNP5-F1
#
_entry.id   AF-A0AAE9KNP5-F1
#
_cell.length_a   1.000
_cell.length_b   1.000
_cell.length_c   1.000
_cell.angle_alpha   90.00
_cell.angle_beta   90.00
_cell.angle_gamma   90.00
#
_symmetry.space_group_name_H-M   'P 1'
#
loop_
_entity.id
_entity.type
_entity.pdbx_description
1 polymer ?
#
loop_
_entity_poly.entity_id
_entity_poly.type
_entity_poly.pdbx_seq_one_letter_code
_entity_poly.pdbx_strand_id
1 'polypeptide(L)'
;MADISAQVYEALYAKPQFQDLVRKRRGVVLRLLFVSMAFFFLVPILSSLSPELFRLKLSNSTNFGLWYLIAQYLVGGAVAWRYAVQLRHLDKMVQQLTQEESQRFSMRSATV
;
A
#
# COMPACT_ATOMS: atom_id res chain seq x y z
N MET A 1 21.92 23.40 6.16
CA MET A 1 21.63 21.98 6.51
C MET A 1 20.51 21.37 5.66
N ALA A 2 19.46 22.10 5.27
CA ALA A 2 18.37 21.58 4.43
C ALA A 2 18.78 21.17 2.99
N ASP A 3 19.78 21.84 2.40
CA ASP A 3 20.23 21.54 1.04
C ASP A 3 20.91 20.17 0.90
N ILE A 4 21.60 19.70 1.94
CA ILE A 4 22.31 18.41 1.89
C ILE A 4 21.31 17.26 1.84
N SER A 5 20.24 17.32 2.64
CA SER A 5 19.18 16.30 2.58
C SER A 5 18.46 16.30 1.24
N ALA A 6 18.23 17.47 0.64
CA ALA A 6 17.58 17.58 -0.68
C ALA A 6 18.48 17.01 -1.79
N GLN A 7 19.79 17.33 -1.77
CA GLN A 7 20.77 16.83 -2.75
C GLN A 7 20.99 15.31 -2.62
N VAL A 8 20.99 14.78 -1.39
CA VAL A 8 21.04 13.32 -1.15
C VAL A 8 19.77 12.65 -1.69
N TYR A 9 18.60 13.25 -1.50
CA TYR A 9 17.34 12.72 -2.05
C TYR A 9 17.29 12.74 -3.58
N GLU A 10 17.72 13.84 -4.22
CA GLU A 10 17.82 13.95 -5.68
C GLU A 10 18.79 12.91 -6.26
N ALA A 11 19.95 12.74 -5.62
CA ALA A 11 20.92 11.71 -6.01
C ALA A 11 20.38 10.28 -5.83
N LEU A 12 19.52 10.04 -4.83
CA LEU A 12 18.82 8.77 -4.63
C LEU A 12 17.76 8.51 -5.72
N TYR A 13 16.97 9.53 -6.07
CA TYR A 13 15.92 9.46 -7.09
C TYR A 13 16.48 9.24 -8.50
N ALA A 14 17.69 9.71 -8.76
CA ALA A 14 18.40 9.50 -10.02
C ALA A 14 18.85 8.04 -10.23
N LYS A 15 18.90 7.20 -9.18
CA LYS A 15 19.32 5.80 -9.31
C LYS A 15 18.21 4.92 -9.90
N PRO A 16 18.48 4.12 -10.95
CA PRO A 16 17.47 3.25 -11.58
C PRO A 16 16.92 2.20 -10.61
N GLN A 17 17.74 1.76 -9.65
CA GLN A 17 17.33 0.83 -8.59
C GLN A 17 16.16 1.39 -7.76
N PHE A 18 16.18 2.67 -7.41
CA PHE A 18 15.12 3.30 -6.61
C PHE A 18 13.81 3.40 -7.39
N GLN A 19 13.89 3.71 -8.69
CA GLN A 19 12.71 3.79 -9.56
C GLN A 19 12.04 2.42 -9.78
N ASP A 20 12.82 1.35 -9.88
CA ASP A 20 12.28 -0.02 -9.98
C ASP A 20 11.55 -0.44 -8.69
N LEU A 21 12.07 -0.06 -7.52
CA LEU A 21 11.39 -0.26 -6.24
C LEU A 21 10.05 0.49 -6.20
N VAL A 22 10.03 1.75 -6.64
CA VAL A 22 8.79 2.57 -6.69
C VAL A 22 7.78 2.00 -7.69
N ARG A 23 8.22 1.51 -8.85
CA ARG A 23 7.33 0.87 -9.85
C ARG A 23 6.69 -0.40 -9.32
N LYS A 24 7.48 -1.26 -8.66
CA LYS A 24 6.97 -2.48 -8.01
C LYS A 24 5.96 -2.15 -6.91
N ARG A 25 6.22 -1.11 -6.09
CA ARG A 25 5.27 -0.60 -5.09
C ARG A 25 3.95 -0.18 -5.71
N ARG A 26 4.00 0.65 -6.77
CA ARG A 26 2.80 1.16 -7.45
C ARG A 26 1.89 0.03 -7.94
N GLY A 27 2.47 -1.02 -8.54
CA GLY A 27 1.68 -2.16 -9.03
C GLY A 27 1.01 -2.98 -7.92
N VAL A 28 1.62 -3.08 -6.73
CA VAL A 28 0.99 -3.74 -5.58
C VAL A 28 -0.14 -2.90 -5.02
N VAL A 29 0.10 -1.61 -4.80
CA VAL A 29 -0.92 -0.69 -4.27
C VAL A 29 -2.11 -0.59 -5.21
N LEU A 30 -1.88 -0.48 -6.52
CA LEU A 30 -2.96 -0.44 -7.52
C LEU A 30 -3.79 -1.72 -7.53
N ARG A 31 -3.17 -2.89 -7.38
CA ARG A 31 -3.91 -4.17 -7.28
C ARG A 31 -4.74 -4.23 -6.01
N LEU A 32 -4.19 -3.84 -4.87
CA LEU A 32 -4.90 -3.79 -3.60
C LEU A 32 -6.07 -2.80 -3.66
N LEU A 33 -5.84 -1.61 -4.22
CA LEU A 33 -6.86 -0.59 -4.46
C LEU A 33 -7.99 -1.12 -5.34
N PHE A 34 -7.64 -1.78 -6.45
CA PHE A 34 -8.63 -2.35 -7.36
C PHE A 34 -9.50 -3.41 -6.68
N VAL A 35 -8.90 -4.29 -5.88
CA VAL A 35 -9.65 -5.29 -5.09
C VAL A 35 -10.59 -4.61 -4.10
N SER A 36 -10.10 -3.60 -3.36
CA SER A 36 -10.94 -2.85 -2.42
C SER A 36 -12.09 -2.12 -3.11
N MET A 37 -11.83 -1.45 -4.23
CA MET A 37 -12.86 -0.78 -5.04
C MET A 37 -13.87 -1.80 -5.55
N ALA A 38 -13.43 -2.92 -6.12
CA ALA A 38 -14.32 -3.97 -6.60
C ALA A 38 -15.26 -4.44 -5.48
N PHE A 39 -14.72 -4.79 -4.30
CA PHE A 39 -15.53 -5.20 -3.16
C PHE A 39 -16.48 -4.12 -2.64
N PHE A 40 -16.05 -2.86 -2.65
CA PHE A 40 -16.88 -1.73 -2.21
C PHE A 40 -18.05 -1.49 -3.17
N PHE A 41 -17.78 -1.40 -4.47
CA PHE A 41 -18.80 -1.18 -5.50
C PHE A 41 -19.68 -2.41 -5.75
N LEU A 42 -19.23 -3.60 -5.35
CA LEU A 42 -20.06 -4.80 -5.45
C LEU A 42 -21.36 -4.67 -4.62
N VAL A 43 -21.37 -3.90 -3.53
CA VAL A 43 -22.59 -3.66 -2.72
C VAL A 43 -23.69 -2.97 -3.52
N PRO A 44 -23.49 -1.75 -4.08
CA PRO A 44 -24.51 -1.09 -4.89
C PRO A 44 -24.87 -1.90 -6.16
N ILE A 45 -23.91 -2.61 -6.77
CA ILE A 45 -24.18 -3.46 -7.93
C ILE A 45 -25.11 -4.63 -7.56
N LEU A 46 -24.80 -5.37 -6.50
CA LEU A 46 -25.62 -6.48 -6.00
C LEU A 46 -26.99 -5.96 -5.52
N SER A 47 -27.03 -4.80 -4.86
CA SER A 47 -28.27 -4.19 -4.38
C SER A 47 -29.18 -3.78 -5.54
N SER A 48 -28.61 -3.30 -6.65
CA SER A 48 -29.38 -2.88 -7.84
C SER A 48 -29.82 -4.05 -8.71
N LEU A 49 -28.98 -5.07 -8.90
CA LEU A 49 -29.28 -6.20 -9.81
C LEU A 49 -30.06 -7.32 -9.12
N SER A 50 -29.83 -7.52 -7.83
CA SER A 50 -30.41 -8.64 -7.08
C SER A 50 -30.64 -8.24 -5.62
N PRO A 51 -31.59 -7.32 -5.36
CA PRO A 51 -31.95 -6.92 -4.00
C PRO A 51 -32.41 -8.10 -3.14
N GLU A 52 -32.87 -9.18 -3.75
CA GLU A 52 -33.22 -10.43 -3.06
C GLU A 52 -32.04 -11.08 -2.33
N LEU A 53 -30.81 -10.94 -2.84
CA LEU A 53 -29.61 -11.48 -2.17
C LEU A 53 -29.40 -10.82 -0.80
N PHE A 54 -29.62 -9.51 -0.69
CA PHE A 54 -29.54 -8.81 0.60
C PHE A 54 -30.71 -9.12 1.54
N ARG A 55 -31.84 -9.59 1.00
CA ARG A 55 -33.02 -10.03 1.77
C ARG A 55 -32.94 -11.50 2.19
N LEU A 56 -32.00 -12.25 1.61
CA LEU A 56 -31.75 -13.65 1.92
C LEU A 56 -31.25 -13.75 3.37
N LYS A 57 -32.13 -14.24 4.23
CA LYS A 57 -31.86 -14.48 5.64
C LYS A 57 -31.05 -15.78 5.77
N LEU A 58 -29.82 -15.68 6.27
CA LEU A 58 -29.01 -16.87 6.61
C LEU A 58 -29.32 -17.39 8.02
N SER A 59 -29.89 -16.55 8.88
CA SER A 59 -30.36 -16.91 10.22
C SER A 59 -31.59 -16.08 10.58
N ASN A 60 -32.21 -16.35 11.74
CA ASN A 60 -33.37 -15.62 12.24
C ASN A 60 -33.16 -14.10 12.32
N SER A 61 -31.92 -13.65 12.55
CA SER A 61 -31.57 -12.22 12.70
C SER A 61 -30.50 -11.73 11.71
N THR A 62 -29.83 -12.61 10.97
CA THR A 62 -28.74 -12.22 10.06
C THR A 62 -29.08 -12.48 8.60
N ASN A 63 -28.68 -11.54 7.74
CA ASN A 63 -28.84 -11.60 6.29
C ASN A 63 -27.47 -11.69 5.60
N PHE A 64 -27.48 -12.00 4.32
CA PHE A 64 -26.24 -12.11 3.53
C PHE A 64 -25.46 -10.79 3.50
N GLY A 65 -26.17 -9.65 3.47
CA GLY A 65 -25.56 -8.33 3.49
C GLY A 65 -24.67 -8.08 4.69
N LEU A 66 -25.11 -8.49 5.89
CA LEU A 66 -24.35 -8.36 7.12
C LEU A 66 -23.06 -9.19 7.07
N TRP A 67 -23.17 -10.45 6.63
CA TRP A 67 -22.01 -11.33 6.47
C TRP A 67 -21.04 -10.82 5.41
N TYR A 68 -21.56 -10.25 4.33
CA TYR A 68 -20.75 -9.60 3.30
C TYR A 68 -20.00 -8.39 3.87
N LEU A 69 -20.66 -7.57 4.69
CA LEU A 69 -20.02 -6.44 5.36
C LEU A 69 -18.87 -6.90 6.29
N ILE A 70 -19.11 -7.94 7.09
CA ILE A 70 -18.08 -8.53 7.96
C ILE A 70 -16.90 -9.05 7.11
N ALA A 71 -17.18 -9.73 6.01
CA ALA A 71 -16.14 -10.19 5.09
C ALA A 71 -15.34 -9.02 4.48
N GLN A 72 -15.98 -7.90 4.16
CA GLN A 72 -15.28 -6.70 3.67
C GLN A 72 -14.26 -6.18 4.69
N TYR A 73 -14.56 -6.21 6.00
CA TYR A 73 -13.59 -5.83 7.03
C TYR A 73 -12.38 -6.77 7.07
N LEU A 74 -12.61 -8.08 6.94
CA LEU A 74 -11.51 -9.07 6.87
C LEU A 74 -10.63 -8.86 5.64
N VAL A 75 -11.24 -8.65 4.47
CA VAL A 75 -10.52 -8.37 3.22
C VAL A 75 -9.74 -7.05 3.33
N GLY A 76 -10.35 -6.00 3.86
CA GLY A 76 -9.69 -4.72 4.10
C GLY A 76 -8.50 -4.84 5.05
N GLY A 77 -8.66 -5.60 6.14
CA GLY A 77 -7.59 -5.92 7.08
C GLY A 77 -6.44 -6.69 6.42
N ALA A 78 -6.75 -7.70 5.60
CA ALA A 78 -5.74 -8.47 4.85
C ALA A 78 -4.99 -7.60 3.84
N VAL A 79 -5.70 -6.69 3.15
CA VAL A 79 -5.12 -5.71 2.23
C VAL A 79 -4.16 -4.75 2.97
N ALA A 80 -4.60 -4.20 4.10
CA ALA A 80 -3.81 -3.29 4.92
C ALA A 80 -2.58 -3.99 5.51
N TRP A 81 -2.73 -5.21 6.01
CA TRP A 81 -1.63 -6.03 6.51
C TRP A 81 -0.60 -6.29 5.42
N ARG A 82 -1.05 -6.74 4.24
CA ARG A 82 -0.16 -7.01 3.10
C ARG A 82 0.59 -5.75 2.67
N TYR A 83 -0.09 -4.61 2.61
CA TYR A 83 0.53 -3.32 2.35
C TYR A 83 1.60 -2.98 3.40
N ALA A 84 1.30 -3.10 4.69
CA ALA A 84 2.21 -2.77 5.78
C ALA A 84 3.47 -3.65 5.80
N VAL A 85 3.30 -4.96 5.57
CA VAL A 85 4.44 -5.90 5.48
C VAL A 85 5.35 -5.53 4.31
N GLN A 86 4.78 -5.22 3.14
CA GLN A 86 5.56 -4.82 1.97
C GLN A 86 6.24 -3.47 2.15
N LEU A 87 5.59 -2.51 2.80
CA LEU A 87 6.18 -1.21 3.07
C LEU A 87 7.38 -1.34 4.03
N ARG A 88 7.29 -2.18 5.06
CA ARG A 88 8.40 -2.45 5.98
C ARG A 88 9.68 -2.97 5.29
N HIS A 89 9.54 -3.79 4.25
CA HIS A 89 10.70 -4.25 3.47
C HIS A 89 11.34 -3.12 2.66
N LEU A 90 10.51 -2.24 2.11
CA LEU A 90 10.98 -1.07 1.35
C LEU A 90 11.64 -0.04 2.26
N ASP A 91 11.02 0.26 3.41
CA ASP A 91 11.56 1.21 4.38
C ASP A 91 12.95 0.79 4.87
N LYS A 92 13.19 -0.52 5.07
CA LYS A 92 14.52 -1.05 5.40
C LYS A 92 15.55 -0.79 4.30
N MET A 93 15.20 -1.02 3.03
CA MET A 93 16.11 -0.76 1.91
C MET A 93 16.37 0.74 1.71
N VAL A 94 15.35 1.58 1.87
CA VAL A 94 15.52 3.04 1.79
C VAL A 94 16.40 3.55 2.93
N GLN A 95 16.23 3.02 4.15
CA GLN A 95 17.09 3.37 5.29
C GLN A 95 18.55 3.01 5.04
N GLN A 96 18.83 1.82 4.52
CA GLN A 96 20.19 1.38 4.18
C GLN A 96 20.85 2.30 3.14
N LEU A 97 20.14 2.57 2.03
CA LEU A 97 20.64 3.44 0.95
C LEU A 97 20.86 4.88 1.42
N THR A 98 19.97 5.39 2.27
CA THR A 98 20.10 6.75 2.82
C THR A 98 21.30 6.83 3.78
N GLN A 99 21.53 5.80 4.61
CA GLN A 99 22.67 5.74 5.51
C GLN A 99 24.00 5.68 4.76
N GLU A 100 24.10 4.86 3.71
CA GLU A 100 25.30 4.76 2.86
C GLU A 100 25.66 6.09 2.21
N GLU A 101 24.69 6.77 1.59
CA GLU A 101 24.95 8.06 0.92
C GLU A 101 25.24 9.19 1.93
N SER A 102 24.59 9.18 3.09
CA SER A 102 24.87 10.13 4.18
C SER A 102 26.31 10.00 4.68
N GLN A 103 26.79 8.76 4.85
CA GLN A 103 28.17 8.48 5.25
C GLN A 103 29.17 8.89 4.15
N ARG A 104 28.84 8.61 2.88
CA ARG A 104 29.68 8.96 1.73
C ARG A 104 29.84 10.47 1.57
N PHE A 105 28.76 11.24 1.77
CA PHE A 105 28.84 12.69 1.79
C PHE A 105 29.66 13.21 2.97
N SER A 106 29.46 12.68 4.18
CA SER A 106 30.24 13.05 5.37
C SER A 106 31.75 12.85 5.16
N MET A 107 32.17 11.71 4.60
CA MET A 107 33.58 11.44 4.28
C MET A 107 34.13 12.41 3.21
N ARG A 108 33.34 12.74 2.18
CA ARG A 108 33.75 13.68 1.13
C ARG A 108 33.91 15.11 1.67
N SER A 109 33.06 15.53 2.60
CA SER A 109 33.18 16.85 3.27
C SER A 109 34.25 16.92 4.35
N ALA A 110 34.76 15.78 4.85
CA ALA A 110 35.86 15.74 5.80
C ALA A 110 37.26 15.73 5.13
N THR A 111 37.29 15.50 3.81
CA THR A 111 38.53 15.43 3.01
C THR A 111 38.78 16.74 2.23
N VAL A 112 37.85 17.71 2.31
CA VAL A 112 37.94 19.06 1.72
C VAL A 112 38.05 20.07 2.85
#